data_AF-A0A963HQ87-F1
#
_entry.id   AF-A0A963HQ87-F1
#
_cell.length_a   1.000
_cell.length_b   1.000
_cell.length_c   1.000
_cell.angle_alpha   90.00
_cell.angle_beta   90.00
_cell.angle_gamma   90.00
#
_symmetry.space_group_name_H-M   'P 1'
#
loop_
_entity.id
_entity.type
_entity.pdbx_description
1 polymer ?
#
loop_
_entity_poly.entity_id
_entity_poly.type
_entity_poly.pdbx_seq_one_letter_code
_entity_poly.pdbx_strand_id
1 'polypeptide(L)'
;MRLILWVLVLFAAAVAVALAIEEYGTGHLVVEVPEFEKFELPLDYAIAGFFATFIVFYILIRILSGLLNRREIRAESLMQTGVKAFFEGDYDYAKKCAAKGFKLAKTPLTKAINSVIAIRSAQQTADISTRNKLLEKTEQDLQDERTLRLVTKAEILLNDGNYQEALNTLQNLYSTGGLQPTAVLELEMEAQRQAGNWEAVLEIGRILIHRHPLNKKHYESIQHQAHLENFKAKTGNLDDLNKYWHSLSETEQKSSRIAVAATRAYIVTGDCATAHKIIEQNVQTDWNPELIALYSECLNYHVNRQIECAEVWLKAQPNNAGLLLTLGKLCTHCELWGKAQNYLEASLSVEPTPIAHFALAQLNEKLGKHELAMDQYNKALELTLKQNGSSK
;
A
#
# COMPACT_ATOMS: atom_id res chain seq x y z
N MET A 1 38.61 -17.75 21.13
CA MET A 1 39.30 -18.88 21.80
C MET A 1 40.29 -19.62 20.89
N ARG A 2 39.97 -19.93 19.62
CA ARG A 2 40.90 -20.62 18.70
C ARG A 2 42.25 -19.91 18.46
N LEU A 3 42.27 -18.57 18.51
CA LEU A 3 43.48 -17.77 18.29
C LEU A 3 44.49 -17.85 19.46
N ILE A 4 44.02 -18.00 20.70
CA ILE A 4 44.89 -18.12 21.89
C ILE A 4 45.59 -19.48 21.91
N LEU A 5 44.88 -20.55 21.52
CA LEU A 5 45.46 -21.88 21.39
C LEU A 5 46.55 -21.95 20.32
N TRP A 6 46.35 -21.29 19.17
CA TRP A 6 47.37 -21.22 18.12
C TRP A 6 48.62 -20.43 18.54
N VAL A 7 48.47 -19.36 19.32
CA VAL A 7 49.60 -18.60 19.87
C VAL A 7 50.38 -19.44 20.89
N LEU A 8 49.70 -20.23 21.73
CA LEU A 8 50.33 -21.06 22.76
C LEU A 8 51.11 -22.24 22.14
N VAL A 9 50.54 -22.88 21.09
CA VAL A 9 51.23 -23.93 20.32
C VAL A 9 52.45 -23.37 19.58
N LEU A 10 52.35 -22.16 19.01
CA LEU A 10 53.46 -21.51 18.33
C LEU A 10 54.58 -21.13 19.31
N PHE A 11 54.23 -20.71 20.54
CA PHE A 11 55.21 -20.44 21.60
C PHE A 11 55.91 -21.72 22.08
N ALA A 12 55.16 -22.82 22.27
CA ALA A 12 55.73 -24.11 22.64
C ALA A 12 56.64 -24.67 21.54
N ALA A 13 56.28 -24.51 20.26
CA ALA A 13 57.11 -24.90 19.14
C ALA A 13 58.39 -24.05 19.05
N ALA A 14 58.30 -22.74 19.31
CA ALA A 14 59.48 -21.87 19.34
C ALA A 14 60.45 -22.24 20.48
N VAL A 15 59.94 -22.58 21.66
CA VAL A 15 60.75 -23.05 22.80
C VAL A 15 61.40 -24.41 22.49
N ALA A 16 60.66 -25.34 21.88
CA ALA A 16 61.21 -26.64 21.49
C ALA A 16 62.32 -26.52 20.42
N VAL A 17 62.15 -25.62 19.44
CA VAL A 17 63.17 -25.33 18.43
C VAL A 17 64.38 -24.64 19.06
N ALA A 18 64.20 -23.71 19.99
CA ALA A 18 65.30 -23.06 20.70
C ALA A 18 66.13 -24.07 21.51
N LEU A 19 65.48 -24.98 22.24
CA LEU A 19 66.15 -26.05 22.99
C LEU A 19 66.88 -27.04 22.07
N ALA A 20 66.30 -27.39 20.91
CA ALA A 20 66.94 -28.26 19.93
C ALA A 20 68.15 -27.60 19.24
N ILE A 21 68.19 -26.27 19.13
CA ILE A 21 69.37 -25.56 18.60
C ILE A 21 70.50 -25.53 19.64
N GLU A 22 70.16 -25.43 20.92
CA GLU A 22 71.11 -25.43 22.04
C GLU A 22 71.83 -26.79 22.20
N GLU A 23 71.16 -27.91 21.89
CA GLU A 23 71.76 -29.25 21.96
C GLU A 23 72.60 -29.66 20.72
N TYR A 24 72.39 -29.08 19.53
CA TYR A 24 72.97 -29.59 18.26
C TYR A 24 73.74 -28.55 17.41
N GLY A 25 74.04 -27.35 17.94
CA GLY A 25 74.46 -26.18 17.17
C GLY A 25 75.90 -26.17 16.61
N THR A 26 76.13 -26.74 15.42
CA THR A 26 77.15 -26.29 14.44
C THR A 26 76.66 -26.45 12.98
N GLY A 27 75.43 -25.98 12.69
CA GLY A 27 74.91 -25.92 11.32
C GLY A 27 75.25 -24.59 10.65
N HIS A 28 75.75 -24.62 9.40
CA HIS A 28 75.89 -23.45 8.54
C HIS A 28 74.90 -23.54 7.38
N LEU A 29 74.18 -22.46 7.11
CA LEU A 29 73.33 -22.34 5.92
C LEU A 29 74.20 -21.79 4.79
N VAL A 30 74.48 -22.62 3.78
CA VAL A 30 75.24 -22.20 2.59
C VAL A 30 74.25 -21.88 1.48
N VAL A 31 74.24 -20.61 1.04
CA VAL A 31 73.47 -20.19 -0.13
C VAL A 31 74.44 -20.00 -1.29
N GLU A 32 74.38 -20.91 -2.27
CA GLU A 32 75.23 -20.86 -3.46
C GLU A 32 74.48 -20.10 -4.57
N VAL A 33 74.94 -18.87 -4.87
CA VAL A 33 74.40 -18.04 -5.95
C VAL A 33 75.37 -18.14 -7.13
N PRO A 34 74.93 -18.45 -8.37
CA PRO A 34 75.83 -18.81 -9.48
C PRO A 34 76.89 -17.76 -9.87
N GLU A 35 76.70 -16.48 -9.53
CA GLU A 35 77.59 -15.37 -9.91
C GLU A 35 78.21 -14.61 -8.72
N PHE A 36 77.99 -15.04 -7.46
CA PHE A 36 78.52 -14.37 -6.25
C PHE A 36 79.21 -15.36 -5.30
N GLU A 37 80.11 -14.86 -4.43
CA GLU A 37 80.82 -15.65 -3.42
C GLU A 37 79.88 -16.41 -2.47
N LYS A 38 80.32 -17.59 -2.03
CA LYS A 38 79.59 -18.45 -1.09
C LYS A 38 79.34 -17.70 0.22
N PHE A 39 78.08 -17.48 0.56
CA PHE A 39 77.70 -16.88 1.83
C PHE A 39 77.38 -17.98 2.83
N GLU A 40 78.23 -18.14 3.86
CA GLU A 40 78.01 -19.04 4.97
C GLU A 40 77.37 -18.24 6.12
N LEU A 41 76.05 -18.38 6.31
CA LEU A 41 75.38 -17.79 7.45
C LEU A 41 75.31 -18.81 8.59
N PRO A 42 75.74 -18.46 9.82
CA PRO A 42 75.47 -19.30 10.97
C PRO A 42 73.95 -19.48 11.17
N LEU A 43 73.53 -20.71 11.52
CA LEU A 43 72.12 -21.13 11.51
C LEU A 43 71.24 -20.30 12.47
N ASP A 44 71.79 -19.82 13.57
CA ASP A 44 71.16 -18.92 14.53
C ASP A 44 70.71 -17.60 13.88
N TYR A 45 71.55 -16.98 13.05
CA TYR A 45 71.17 -15.76 12.32
C TYR A 45 70.12 -16.03 11.23
N ALA A 46 70.19 -17.18 10.55
CA ALA A 46 69.20 -17.56 9.55
C ALA A 46 67.80 -17.76 10.18
N ILE A 47 67.74 -18.44 11.33
CA ILE A 47 66.50 -18.66 12.08
C ILE A 47 65.96 -17.34 12.65
N ALA A 48 66.82 -16.51 13.25
CA ALA A 48 66.44 -15.19 13.74
C ALA A 48 65.90 -14.29 12.60
N GLY A 49 66.53 -14.33 11.42
CA GLY A 49 66.07 -13.62 10.22
C GLY A 49 64.70 -14.10 9.74
N PHE A 50 64.45 -15.41 9.72
CA PHE A 50 63.14 -15.96 9.35
C PHE A 50 62.04 -15.53 10.33
N PHE A 51 62.30 -15.59 11.64
CA PHE A 51 61.37 -15.12 12.67
C PHE A 51 61.08 -13.62 12.54
N ALA A 52 62.11 -12.79 12.35
CA ALA A 52 61.94 -11.36 12.14
C ALA A 52 61.08 -11.07 10.90
N THR A 53 61.33 -11.78 9.79
CA THR A 53 60.55 -11.65 8.56
C THR A 53 59.08 -12.05 8.76
N PHE A 54 58.83 -13.14 9.49
CA PHE A 54 57.48 -13.58 9.84
C PHE A 54 56.73 -12.55 10.71
N ILE A 55 57.40 -11.95 11.72
CA ILE A 55 56.81 -10.90 12.57
C ILE A 55 56.45 -9.68 11.73
N VAL A 56 57.35 -9.22 10.86
CA VAL A 56 57.11 -8.09 9.95
C VAL A 56 55.93 -8.38 9.03
N PHE A 57 55.87 -9.58 8.43
CA PHE A 57 54.76 -10.01 7.58
C PHE A 57 53.43 -10.07 8.35
N TYR A 58 53.42 -10.60 9.58
CA TYR A 58 52.24 -10.62 10.45
C TYR A 58 51.73 -9.22 10.80
N ILE A 59 52.64 -8.30 11.16
CA ILE A 59 52.31 -6.89 11.45
C ILE A 59 51.71 -6.23 10.20
N LEU A 60 52.30 -6.46 9.02
CA LEU A 60 51.78 -5.97 7.75
C LEU A 60 50.35 -6.46 7.48
N ILE A 61 50.06 -7.75 7.66
CA ILE A 61 48.71 -8.32 7.52
C ILE A 61 47.74 -7.71 8.53
N ARG A 62 48.19 -7.48 9.78
CA ARG A 62 47.34 -6.93 10.84
C ARG A 62 47.01 -5.44 10.62
N ILE A 63 47.96 -4.66 10.11
CA ILE A 63 47.73 -3.27 9.70
C ILE A 63 46.75 -3.23 8.52
N LEU A 64 46.94 -4.11 7.53
CA LEU A 64 46.07 -4.17 6.34
C LEU A 64 44.63 -4.57 6.72
N SER A 65 44.45 -5.58 7.56
CA SER A 65 43.14 -5.99 8.08
C SER A 65 42.48 -4.93 8.98
N GLY A 66 43.25 -4.19 9.78
CA GLY A 66 42.76 -3.04 10.55
C GLY A 66 42.23 -1.90 9.68
N LEU A 67 42.92 -1.58 8.57
CA LEU A 67 42.44 -0.61 7.58
C LEU A 67 41.15 -1.08 6.90
N LEU A 68 41.05 -2.38 6.63
CA LEU A 68 39.83 -2.98 6.07
C LEU A 68 38.65 -2.85 7.05
N ASN A 69 38.84 -3.08 8.34
CA ASN A 69 37.77 -2.91 9.35
C ASN A 69 37.39 -1.44 9.58
N ARG A 70 38.34 -0.51 9.48
CA ARG A 70 38.06 0.94 9.59
C ARG A 70 37.08 1.43 8.51
N ARG A 71 37.12 0.85 7.30
CA ARG A 71 36.17 1.19 6.24
C ARG A 71 34.74 0.76 6.58
N GLU A 72 34.57 -0.44 7.12
CA GLU A 72 33.25 -0.96 7.51
C GLU A 72 32.68 -0.17 8.69
N ILE A 73 33.48 0.07 9.73
CA ILE A 73 33.07 0.90 10.88
C ILE A 73 32.63 2.30 10.41
N ARG A 74 33.33 2.86 9.41
CA ARG A 74 32.94 4.14 8.81
C ARG A 74 31.67 4.04 7.98
N ALA A 75 31.44 2.93 7.28
CA ALA A 75 30.22 2.69 6.52
C ALA A 75 28.99 2.57 7.45
N GLU A 76 29.12 1.89 8.57
CA GLU A 76 28.07 1.79 9.60
C GLU A 76 27.79 3.14 10.27
N SER A 77 28.83 3.91 10.59
CA SER A 77 28.67 5.26 11.14
C SER A 77 27.94 6.20 10.15
N LEU A 78 28.31 6.14 8.86
CA LEU A 78 27.61 6.88 7.80
C LEU A 78 26.17 6.39 7.62
N MET A 79 25.92 5.08 7.75
CA MET A 79 24.58 4.51 7.71
C MET A 79 23.72 5.08 8.83
N GLN A 80 24.18 5.05 10.08
CA GLN A 80 23.45 5.60 11.23
C GLN A 80 23.17 7.10 11.04
N THR A 81 24.15 7.85 10.57
CA THR A 81 24.01 9.29 10.28
C THR A 81 22.99 9.52 9.16
N GLY A 82 23.02 8.70 8.11
CA GLY A 82 22.09 8.76 6.99
C GLY A 82 20.66 8.39 7.39
N VAL A 83 20.48 7.35 8.19
CA VAL A 83 19.18 6.97 8.78
C VAL A 83 18.61 8.11 9.60
N LYS A 84 19.42 8.69 10.49
CA LYS A 84 19.03 9.82 11.32
C LYS A 84 18.54 10.99 10.44
N ALA A 85 19.36 11.42 9.49
CA ALA A 85 19.03 12.52 8.58
C ALA A 85 17.77 12.25 7.76
N PHE A 86 17.54 11.01 7.32
CA PHE A 86 16.35 10.61 6.58
C PHE A 86 15.07 10.82 7.41
N PHE A 87 15.10 10.45 8.69
CA PHE A 87 13.97 10.65 9.59
C PHE A 87 13.82 12.10 10.08
N GLU A 88 14.90 12.89 10.08
CA GLU A 88 14.87 14.34 10.31
C GLU A 88 14.35 15.13 9.09
N GLY A 89 14.17 14.47 7.94
CA GLY A 89 13.70 15.09 6.70
C GLY A 89 14.81 15.77 5.89
N ASP A 90 16.07 15.71 6.33
CA ASP A 90 17.23 16.19 5.56
C ASP A 90 17.66 15.13 4.53
N TYR A 91 16.86 15.01 3.47
CA TYR A 91 17.06 14.00 2.44
C TYR A 91 18.34 14.20 1.63
N ASP A 92 18.81 15.44 1.44
CA ASP A 92 20.07 15.68 0.73
C ASP A 92 21.28 15.20 1.54
N TYR A 93 21.30 15.47 2.85
CA TYR A 93 22.35 14.97 3.72
C TYR A 93 22.27 13.45 3.90
N ALA A 94 21.06 12.89 4.06
CA ALA A 94 20.82 11.46 4.12
C ALA A 94 21.36 10.74 2.88
N LYS A 95 21.01 11.24 1.69
CA LYS A 95 21.51 10.73 0.39
C LYS A 95 23.03 10.75 0.34
N LYS A 96 23.67 11.86 0.70
CA LYS A 96 25.14 12.02 0.67
C LYS A 96 25.83 11.03 1.61
N CYS A 97 25.39 10.93 2.87
CA CYS A 97 25.96 10.00 3.84
C CYS A 97 25.76 8.55 3.43
N ALA A 98 24.54 8.18 3.06
CA ALA A 98 24.21 6.80 2.69
C ALA A 98 24.89 6.36 1.37
N ALA A 99 24.97 7.23 0.35
CA ALA A 99 25.71 6.92 -0.88
C ALA A 99 27.23 6.75 -0.64
N LYS A 100 27.80 7.49 0.33
CA LYS A 100 29.19 7.31 0.75
C LYS A 100 29.36 6.02 1.57
N GLY A 101 28.41 5.70 2.44
CA GLY A 101 28.34 4.44 3.19
C GLY A 101 28.29 3.23 2.27
N PHE A 102 27.43 3.26 1.25
CA PHE A 102 27.30 2.23 0.22
C PHE A 102 28.63 1.87 -0.45
N LYS A 103 29.44 2.88 -0.80
CA LYS A 103 30.77 2.67 -1.43
C LYS A 103 31.81 2.08 -0.48
N LEU A 104 31.67 2.29 0.82
CA LEU A 104 32.63 1.83 1.84
C LEU A 104 32.25 0.49 2.46
N ALA A 105 30.96 0.15 2.41
CA ALA A 105 30.39 -1.07 2.97
C ALA A 105 30.89 -2.31 2.25
N LYS A 106 31.21 -3.33 3.04
CA LYS A 106 31.64 -4.65 2.57
C LYS A 106 30.62 -5.73 2.86
N THR A 107 29.90 -5.61 3.97
CA THR A 107 28.83 -6.56 4.28
C THR A 107 27.63 -6.31 3.37
N PRO A 108 26.97 -7.36 2.84
CA PRO A 108 25.78 -7.21 2.01
C PRO A 108 24.69 -6.38 2.70
N LEU A 109 24.44 -6.64 3.99
CA LEU A 109 23.42 -5.93 4.77
C LEU A 109 23.70 -4.41 4.88
N THR A 110 24.90 -4.01 5.33
CA THR A 110 25.25 -2.58 5.47
C THR A 110 25.23 -1.88 4.12
N LYS A 111 25.66 -2.56 3.05
CA LYS A 111 25.58 -2.04 1.69
C LYS A 111 24.11 -1.87 1.27
N ALA A 112 23.26 -2.86 1.53
CA ALA A 112 21.84 -2.82 1.18
C ALA A 112 21.10 -1.68 1.88
N ILE A 113 21.24 -1.56 3.21
CA ILE A 113 20.58 -0.51 4.00
C ILE A 113 21.01 0.89 3.51
N ASN A 114 22.32 1.13 3.34
CA ASN A 114 22.82 2.38 2.81
C ASN A 114 22.26 2.68 1.41
N SER A 115 22.17 1.67 0.54
CA SER A 115 21.63 1.86 -0.80
C SER A 115 20.16 2.28 -0.79
N VAL A 116 19.34 1.65 0.05
CA VAL A 116 17.90 1.93 0.14
C VAL A 116 17.65 3.32 0.72
N ILE A 117 18.39 3.71 1.76
CA ILE A 117 18.30 5.07 2.30
C ILE A 117 18.67 6.09 1.21
N ALA A 118 19.74 5.84 0.46
CA ALA A 118 20.17 6.75 -0.61
C ALA A 118 19.12 6.84 -1.73
N ILE A 119 18.55 5.71 -2.16
CA ILE A 119 17.49 5.62 -3.19
C ILE A 119 16.23 6.35 -2.72
N ARG A 120 15.74 6.06 -1.52
CA ARG A 120 14.53 6.71 -0.97
C ARG A 120 14.75 8.21 -0.75
N SER A 121 15.93 8.62 -0.31
CA SER A 121 16.26 10.05 -0.18
C SER A 121 16.33 10.75 -1.54
N ALA A 122 16.89 10.08 -2.56
CA ALA A 122 16.90 10.59 -3.94
C ALA A 122 15.48 10.70 -4.51
N GLN A 123 14.57 9.76 -4.16
CA GLN A 123 13.16 9.84 -4.51
C GLN A 123 12.49 11.08 -3.91
N GLN A 124 12.70 11.34 -2.61
CA GLN A 124 12.09 12.50 -1.93
C GLN A 124 12.60 13.85 -2.46
N THR A 125 13.83 13.88 -2.98
CA THR A 125 14.44 15.08 -3.60
C THR A 125 14.20 15.18 -5.11
N ALA A 126 13.41 14.27 -5.70
CA ALA A 126 13.17 14.14 -7.14
C ALA A 126 14.47 14.03 -7.99
N ASP A 127 15.56 13.53 -7.40
CA ASP A 127 16.83 13.28 -8.09
C ASP A 127 16.82 11.92 -8.79
N ILE A 128 16.03 11.85 -9.87
CA ILE A 128 15.79 10.63 -10.67
C ILE A 128 17.11 10.04 -11.20
N SER A 129 18.06 10.90 -11.59
CA SER A 129 19.33 10.48 -12.19
C SER A 129 20.21 9.69 -11.20
N THR A 130 20.32 10.19 -9.96
CA THR A 130 21.10 9.53 -8.91
C THR A 130 20.37 8.29 -8.41
N ARG A 131 19.04 8.39 -8.25
CA ARG A 131 18.17 7.28 -7.86
C ARG A 131 18.34 6.07 -8.78
N ASN A 132 18.20 6.26 -10.09
CA ASN A 132 18.26 5.16 -11.05
C ASN A 132 19.66 4.51 -11.11
N LYS A 133 20.73 5.33 -11.07
CA LYS A 133 22.11 4.83 -10.98
C LYS A 133 22.38 4.02 -9.71
N LEU A 134 21.79 4.42 -8.58
CA LEU A 134 21.90 3.67 -7.34
C LEU A 134 21.10 2.37 -7.40
N LEU A 135 19.87 2.41 -7.94
CA LEU A 135 19.02 1.24 -8.10
C LEU A 135 19.71 0.16 -8.96
N GLU A 136 20.28 0.55 -10.12
CA GLU A 136 21.02 -0.36 -10.99
C GLU A 136 22.21 -1.02 -10.27
N LYS A 137 22.99 -0.22 -9.53
CA LYS A 137 24.12 -0.75 -8.74
C LYS A 137 23.66 -1.69 -7.63
N THR A 138 22.57 -1.35 -6.95
CA THR A 138 21.95 -2.22 -5.94
C THR A 138 21.53 -3.55 -6.56
N GLU A 139 20.98 -3.55 -7.77
CA GLU A 139 20.59 -4.79 -8.47
C GLU A 139 21.76 -5.68 -8.83
N GLN A 140 22.90 -5.10 -9.19
CA GLN A 140 24.12 -5.85 -9.52
C GLN A 140 24.80 -6.41 -8.26
N ASP A 141 24.98 -5.56 -7.24
CA ASP A 141 25.84 -5.87 -6.08
C ASP A 141 25.17 -6.71 -4.98
N LEU A 142 23.84 -6.69 -4.88
CA LEU A 142 23.14 -7.16 -3.68
C LEU A 142 22.20 -8.33 -3.98
N GLN A 143 22.76 -9.49 -4.37
CA GLN A 143 21.97 -10.69 -4.62
C GLN A 143 21.35 -11.28 -3.34
N ASP A 144 22.10 -11.25 -2.23
CA ASP A 144 21.74 -11.89 -0.96
C ASP A 144 20.57 -11.19 -0.23
N GLU A 145 20.47 -9.86 -0.30
CA GLU A 145 19.43 -9.05 0.38
C GLU A 145 18.19 -8.85 -0.50
N ARG A 146 17.64 -9.97 -1.01
CA ARG A 146 16.56 -9.99 -2.01
C ARG A 146 15.32 -9.20 -1.59
N THR A 147 14.82 -9.39 -0.37
CA THR A 147 13.59 -8.74 0.11
C THR A 147 13.72 -7.23 0.09
N LEU A 148 14.80 -6.70 0.68
CA LEU A 148 15.04 -5.26 0.78
C LEU A 148 15.15 -4.62 -0.62
N ARG A 149 15.86 -5.30 -1.54
CA ARG A 149 16.02 -4.88 -2.94
C ARG A 149 14.69 -4.85 -3.68
N LEU A 150 13.91 -5.93 -3.64
CA LEU A 150 12.66 -6.05 -4.40
C LEU A 150 11.57 -5.11 -3.87
N VAL A 151 11.44 -4.95 -2.55
CA VAL A 151 10.49 -3.99 -1.97
C VAL A 151 10.85 -2.57 -2.39
N THR A 152 12.12 -2.19 -2.30
CA THR A 152 12.56 -0.85 -2.72
C THR A 152 12.32 -0.63 -4.22
N LYS A 153 12.60 -1.63 -5.06
CA LYS A 153 12.31 -1.57 -6.49
C LYS A 153 10.82 -1.38 -6.76
N ALA A 154 9.97 -2.17 -6.11
CA ALA A 154 8.51 -2.07 -6.26
C ALA A 154 7.98 -0.70 -5.81
N GLU A 155 8.50 -0.15 -4.71
CA GLU A 155 8.18 1.22 -4.26
C GLU A 155 8.53 2.28 -5.31
N ILE A 156 9.71 2.20 -5.92
CA ILE A 156 10.12 3.16 -6.96
C ILE A 156 9.25 3.01 -8.20
N LEU A 157 9.00 1.78 -8.66
CA LEU A 157 8.14 1.51 -9.82
C LEU A 157 6.71 2.02 -9.62
N LEU A 158 6.15 1.82 -8.43
CA LEU A 158 4.82 2.34 -8.09
C LEU A 158 4.77 3.87 -8.16
N ASN A 159 5.78 4.54 -7.59
CA ASN A 159 5.86 6.00 -7.62
C ASN A 159 6.07 6.56 -9.02
N ASP A 160 6.77 5.83 -9.89
CA ASP A 160 6.99 6.20 -11.30
C ASP A 160 5.76 5.91 -12.18
N GLY A 161 4.69 5.30 -11.65
CA GLY A 161 3.49 4.95 -12.41
C GLY A 161 3.56 3.59 -13.13
N ASN A 162 4.64 2.83 -12.95
CA ASN A 162 4.86 1.53 -13.60
C ASN A 162 4.19 0.40 -12.78
N TYR A 163 2.86 0.44 -12.67
CA TYR A 163 2.10 -0.43 -11.79
C TYR A 163 2.30 -1.92 -12.08
N GLN A 164 2.27 -2.33 -13.36
CA GLN A 164 2.42 -3.73 -13.73
C GLN A 164 3.82 -4.27 -13.41
N GLU A 165 4.87 -3.47 -13.61
CA GLU A 165 6.23 -3.87 -13.26
C GLU A 165 6.43 -3.95 -11.74
N ALA A 166 5.79 -3.05 -10.97
CA ALA A 166 5.77 -3.12 -9.52
C ALA A 166 5.11 -4.43 -9.05
N LEU A 167 3.96 -4.80 -9.62
CA LEU A 167 3.26 -6.05 -9.33
C LEU A 167 4.09 -7.28 -9.69
N ASN A 168 4.73 -7.30 -10.86
CA ASN A 168 5.64 -8.39 -11.24
C ASN A 168 6.82 -8.51 -10.26
N THR A 169 7.34 -7.39 -9.78
CA THR A 169 8.43 -7.34 -8.77
C THR A 169 7.97 -7.89 -7.42
N LEU A 170 6.75 -7.57 -7.00
CA LEU A 170 6.14 -8.10 -5.77
C LEU A 170 5.82 -9.59 -5.87
N GLN A 171 5.32 -10.05 -7.03
CA GLN A 171 5.11 -11.47 -7.28
C GLN A 171 6.43 -12.25 -7.24
N ASN A 172 7.50 -11.68 -7.80
CA ASN A 172 8.85 -12.24 -7.68
C ASN A 172 9.30 -12.30 -6.22
N LEU A 173 9.00 -11.28 -5.40
CA LEU A 173 9.29 -11.32 -3.96
C LEU A 173 8.60 -12.50 -3.27
N TYR A 174 7.38 -12.85 -3.67
CA TYR A 174 6.62 -13.96 -3.06
C TYR A 174 7.09 -15.35 -3.46
N SER A 175 7.92 -15.47 -4.50
CA SER A 175 8.38 -16.77 -5.00
C SER A 175 9.23 -17.56 -4.00
N THR A 176 9.79 -16.90 -2.97
CA THR A 176 10.54 -17.55 -1.88
C THR A 176 9.64 -18.07 -0.76
N GLY A 177 8.34 -17.78 -0.80
CA GLY A 177 7.41 -18.08 0.28
C GLY A 177 7.61 -17.19 1.52
N GLY A 178 6.88 -17.52 2.58
CA GLY A 178 6.92 -16.80 3.86
C GLY A 178 5.73 -15.87 4.10
N LEU A 179 5.59 -15.44 5.35
CA LEU A 179 4.57 -14.48 5.74
C LEU A 179 4.95 -13.09 5.23
N GLN A 180 4.10 -12.51 4.39
CA GLN A 180 4.36 -11.18 3.83
C GLN A 180 4.21 -10.10 4.89
N PRO A 181 5.19 -9.18 5.05
CA PRO A 181 5.03 -8.03 5.94
C PRO A 181 3.85 -7.15 5.52
N THR A 182 3.19 -6.52 6.48
CA THR A 182 2.02 -5.65 6.23
C THR A 182 2.33 -4.55 5.22
N ALA A 183 3.46 -3.87 5.36
CA ALA A 183 3.84 -2.79 4.46
C ALA A 183 3.99 -3.24 3.00
N VAL A 184 4.37 -4.51 2.76
CA VAL A 184 4.46 -5.07 1.42
C VAL A 184 3.06 -5.35 0.85
N LEU A 185 2.13 -5.82 1.68
CA LEU A 185 0.73 -5.99 1.29
C LEU A 185 0.03 -4.66 1.03
N GLU A 186 0.31 -3.63 1.83
CA GLU A 186 -0.19 -2.27 1.59
C GLU A 186 0.35 -1.71 0.27
N LEU A 187 1.64 -1.92 0.00
CA LEU A 187 2.28 -1.54 -1.26
C LEU A 187 1.66 -2.26 -2.46
N GLU A 188 1.40 -3.57 -2.33
CA GLU A 188 0.72 -4.36 -3.36
C GLU A 188 -0.72 -3.90 -3.57
N MET A 189 -1.48 -3.68 -2.49
CA MET A 189 -2.85 -3.20 -2.57
C MET A 189 -2.93 -1.86 -3.31
N GLU A 190 -1.99 -0.95 -3.04
CA GLU A 190 -1.91 0.33 -3.75
C GLU A 190 -1.53 0.12 -5.23
N ALA A 191 -0.57 -0.74 -5.54
CA ALA A 191 -0.22 -1.07 -6.92
C ALA A 191 -1.39 -1.70 -7.70
N GLN A 192 -2.14 -2.62 -7.09
CA GLN A 192 -3.34 -3.21 -7.68
C GLN A 192 -4.45 -2.17 -7.88
N ARG A 193 -4.62 -1.25 -6.93
CA ARG A 193 -5.59 -0.15 -7.00
C ARG A 193 -5.30 0.77 -8.18
N GLN A 194 -4.04 1.16 -8.35
CA GLN A 194 -3.61 2.02 -9.46
C GLN A 194 -3.66 1.29 -10.82
N ALA A 195 -3.42 -0.02 -10.84
CA ALA A 195 -3.58 -0.85 -12.03
C ALA A 195 -5.05 -1.14 -12.41
N GLY A 196 -6.02 -0.83 -11.53
CA GLY A 196 -7.44 -1.12 -11.76
C GLY A 196 -7.84 -2.58 -11.51
N ASN A 197 -7.01 -3.35 -10.80
CA ASN A 197 -7.25 -4.76 -10.47
C ASN A 197 -8.06 -4.87 -9.17
N TRP A 198 -9.32 -4.47 -9.22
CA TRP A 198 -10.17 -4.28 -8.04
C TRP A 198 -10.46 -5.57 -7.27
N GLU A 199 -10.56 -6.72 -7.94
CA GLU A 199 -10.72 -8.02 -7.27
C GLU A 199 -9.52 -8.34 -6.35
N ALA A 200 -8.29 -8.10 -6.81
CA ALA A 200 -7.09 -8.30 -6.00
C ALA A 200 -7.02 -7.32 -4.81
N VAL A 201 -7.49 -6.07 -4.99
CA VAL A 201 -7.61 -5.10 -3.89
C VAL A 201 -8.54 -5.62 -2.79
N LEU A 202 -9.66 -6.26 -3.16
CA LEU A 202 -10.59 -6.84 -2.19
C LEU A 202 -9.96 -8.00 -1.41
N GLU A 203 -9.24 -8.88 -2.09
CA GLU A 203 -8.53 -10.01 -1.48
C GLU A 203 -7.49 -9.54 -0.46
N ILE A 204 -6.61 -8.61 -0.87
CA ILE A 204 -5.57 -8.06 0.02
C ILE A 204 -6.20 -7.29 1.18
N GLY A 205 -7.26 -6.52 0.92
CA GLY A 205 -7.99 -5.77 1.94
C GLY A 205 -8.54 -6.66 3.06
N ARG A 206 -9.07 -7.85 2.73
CA ARG A 206 -9.55 -8.83 3.73
C ARG A 206 -8.42 -9.30 4.65
N ILE A 207 -7.23 -9.55 4.08
CA ILE A 207 -6.04 -9.95 4.84
C ILE A 207 -5.60 -8.82 5.78
N LEU A 208 -5.55 -7.58 5.28
CA LEU A 208 -5.11 -6.40 6.05
C LEU A 208 -6.05 -6.07 7.21
N ILE A 209 -7.37 -6.16 7.00
CA ILE A 209 -8.37 -5.94 8.06
C ILE A 209 -8.19 -6.94 9.20
N HIS A 210 -7.94 -8.22 8.87
CA HIS A 210 -7.74 -9.26 9.88
C HIS A 210 -6.46 -9.04 10.68
N ARG A 211 -5.36 -8.61 10.02
CA ARG A 211 -4.06 -8.39 10.66
C ARG A 211 -3.98 -7.09 11.46
N HIS A 212 -4.69 -6.03 11.05
CA HIS A 212 -4.64 -4.69 11.67
C HIS A 212 -6.03 -4.12 11.96
N PRO A 213 -6.71 -4.62 13.01
CA PRO A 213 -8.06 -4.18 13.36
C PRO A 213 -8.16 -2.66 13.65
N LEU A 214 -7.07 -2.02 14.10
CA LEU A 214 -7.05 -0.57 14.35
C LEU A 214 -7.22 0.27 13.08
N ASN A 215 -6.73 -0.23 11.93
CA ASN A 215 -6.85 0.42 10.63
C ASN A 215 -8.04 -0.09 9.80
N LYS A 216 -8.93 -0.89 10.42
CA LYS A 216 -10.07 -1.54 9.75
C LYS A 216 -10.90 -0.56 8.90
N LYS A 217 -11.26 0.61 9.44
CA LYS A 217 -12.06 1.63 8.73
C LYS A 217 -11.37 2.13 7.46
N HIS A 218 -10.05 2.27 7.48
CA HIS A 218 -9.28 2.71 6.31
C HIS A 218 -9.35 1.67 5.19
N TYR A 219 -9.11 0.39 5.51
CA TYR A 219 -9.20 -0.70 4.54
C TYR A 219 -10.63 -0.94 4.04
N GLU A 220 -11.64 -0.84 4.91
CA GLU A 220 -13.05 -0.93 4.51
C GLU A 220 -13.42 0.19 3.51
N SER A 221 -12.86 1.39 3.67
CA SER A 221 -13.07 2.48 2.72
C SER A 221 -12.48 2.15 1.34
N ILE A 222 -11.28 1.54 1.30
CA ILE A 222 -10.64 1.11 0.06
C ILE A 222 -11.42 -0.03 -0.60
N GLN A 223 -11.87 -1.02 0.18
CA GLN A 223 -12.71 -2.11 -0.33
C GLN A 223 -14.03 -1.59 -0.89
N HIS A 224 -14.66 -0.63 -0.22
CA HIS A 224 -15.88 -0.01 -0.74
C HIS A 224 -15.64 0.68 -2.09
N GLN A 225 -14.53 1.41 -2.26
CA GLN A 225 -14.15 1.97 -3.55
C GLN A 225 -13.94 0.87 -4.61
N ALA A 226 -13.26 -0.22 -4.26
CA ALA A 226 -13.06 -1.35 -5.17
C ALA A 226 -14.38 -2.02 -5.60
N HIS A 227 -15.36 -2.14 -4.70
CA HIS A 227 -16.71 -2.60 -5.05
C HIS A 227 -17.40 -1.65 -6.02
N LEU A 228 -17.35 -0.33 -5.78
CA LEU A 228 -17.94 0.67 -6.68
C LEU A 228 -17.37 0.57 -8.10
N GLU A 229 -16.05 0.45 -8.23
CA GLU A 229 -15.41 0.33 -9.54
C GLU A 229 -15.72 -1.00 -10.22
N ASN A 230 -15.81 -2.11 -9.46
CA ASN A 230 -16.28 -3.38 -10.00
C ASN A 230 -17.72 -3.32 -10.51
N PHE A 231 -18.63 -2.67 -9.78
CA PHE A 231 -20.00 -2.47 -10.24
C PHE A 231 -20.02 -1.65 -11.53
N LYS A 232 -19.30 -0.52 -11.60
CA LYS A 232 -19.19 0.30 -12.82
C LYS A 232 -18.67 -0.51 -14.00
N ALA A 233 -17.59 -1.26 -13.82
CA ALA A 233 -16.98 -2.07 -14.88
C ALA A 233 -17.92 -3.15 -15.42
N LYS A 234 -18.79 -3.71 -14.57
CA LYS A 234 -19.73 -4.79 -14.94
C LYS A 234 -21.13 -4.30 -15.29
N THR A 235 -21.42 -3.00 -15.16
CA THR A 235 -22.73 -2.41 -15.49
C THR A 235 -23.09 -2.55 -16.97
N GLY A 236 -22.11 -2.77 -17.87
CA GLY A 236 -22.39 -3.00 -19.29
C GLY A 236 -23.00 -4.37 -19.63
N ASN A 237 -22.93 -5.35 -18.73
CA ASN A 237 -23.43 -6.71 -18.94
C ASN A 237 -24.17 -7.22 -17.71
N LEU A 238 -25.49 -7.42 -17.84
CA LEU A 238 -26.34 -7.89 -16.73
C LEU A 238 -25.89 -9.23 -16.16
N ASP A 239 -25.38 -10.15 -16.99
CA ASP A 239 -24.92 -11.47 -16.52
C ASP A 239 -23.67 -11.34 -15.63
N ASP A 240 -22.74 -10.46 -16.00
CA ASP A 240 -21.52 -10.27 -15.23
C ASP A 240 -21.78 -9.46 -13.95
N LEU A 241 -22.72 -8.51 -14.00
CA LEU A 241 -23.23 -7.81 -12.83
C LEU A 241 -23.88 -8.79 -11.83
N ASN A 242 -24.73 -9.69 -12.33
CA ASN A 242 -25.38 -10.73 -11.52
C ASN A 242 -24.37 -11.69 -10.89
N LYS A 243 -23.42 -12.21 -11.68
CA LYS A 243 -22.33 -13.06 -11.15
C LYS A 243 -21.58 -12.35 -10.03
N TYR A 244 -21.27 -11.07 -10.21
CA TYR A 244 -20.55 -10.30 -9.21
C TYR A 244 -21.37 -10.10 -7.94
N TRP A 245 -22.62 -9.62 -8.04
CA TRP A 245 -23.50 -9.45 -6.88
C TRP A 245 -23.65 -10.74 -6.08
N HIS A 246 -23.86 -11.87 -6.76
CA HIS A 246 -24.01 -13.18 -6.11
C HIS A 246 -22.71 -13.75 -5.55
N SER A 247 -21.54 -13.27 -5.99
CA SER A 247 -20.24 -13.65 -5.41
C SER A 247 -19.96 -12.97 -4.07
N LEU A 248 -20.65 -11.86 -3.77
CA LEU A 248 -20.51 -11.13 -2.51
C LEU A 248 -21.10 -11.95 -1.36
N SER A 249 -20.45 -11.88 -0.20
CA SER A 249 -20.94 -12.51 1.02
C SER A 249 -22.24 -11.85 1.52
N GLU A 250 -23.03 -12.56 2.32
CA GLU A 250 -24.28 -12.01 2.88
C GLU A 250 -24.02 -10.73 3.70
N THR A 251 -22.88 -10.66 4.39
CA THR A 251 -22.47 -9.46 5.14
C THR A 251 -22.15 -8.28 4.22
N GLU A 252 -21.56 -8.53 3.05
CA GLU A 252 -21.27 -7.49 2.06
C GLU A 252 -22.57 -7.02 1.38
N GLN A 253 -23.46 -7.93 1.02
CA GLN A 253 -24.76 -7.60 0.42
C GLN A 253 -25.68 -6.80 1.36
N LYS A 254 -25.56 -7.00 2.69
CA LYS A 254 -26.28 -6.25 3.72
C LYS A 254 -25.68 -4.88 4.06
N SER A 255 -24.50 -4.57 3.53
CA SER A 255 -23.87 -3.26 3.74
C SER A 255 -24.58 -2.21 2.90
N SER A 256 -25.18 -1.20 3.54
CA SER A 256 -25.95 -0.14 2.87
C SER A 256 -25.18 0.54 1.74
N ARG A 257 -23.87 0.76 1.92
CA ARG A 257 -23.02 1.40 0.91
C ARG A 257 -22.85 0.52 -0.34
N ILE A 258 -22.67 -0.79 -0.15
CA ILE A 258 -22.57 -1.76 -1.25
C ILE A 258 -23.93 -1.96 -1.91
N ALA A 259 -25.02 -2.03 -1.12
CA ALA A 259 -26.38 -2.12 -1.62
C ALA A 259 -26.75 -0.92 -2.50
N VAL A 260 -26.36 0.31 -2.12
CA VAL A 260 -26.53 1.53 -2.95
C VAL A 260 -25.80 1.37 -4.28
N ALA A 261 -24.54 0.95 -4.24
CA ALA A 261 -23.71 0.76 -5.44
C ALA A 261 -24.33 -0.25 -6.40
N ALA A 262 -24.74 -1.42 -5.88
CA ALA A 262 -25.39 -2.46 -6.64
C ALA A 262 -26.72 -1.97 -7.23
N THR A 263 -27.56 -1.34 -6.42
CA THR A 263 -28.86 -0.80 -6.83
C THR A 263 -28.71 0.17 -8.00
N ARG A 264 -27.76 1.11 -7.93
CA ARG A 264 -27.47 2.02 -9.05
C ARG A 264 -27.06 1.28 -10.32
N ALA A 265 -26.18 0.29 -10.20
CA ALA A 265 -25.76 -0.51 -11.36
C ALA A 265 -26.96 -1.24 -12.00
N TYR A 266 -27.85 -1.82 -11.19
CA TYR A 266 -29.06 -2.48 -11.67
C TYR A 266 -30.10 -1.54 -12.28
N ILE A 267 -30.22 -0.32 -11.75
CA ILE A 267 -31.09 0.72 -12.35
C ILE A 267 -30.56 1.11 -13.73
N VAL A 268 -29.25 1.28 -13.88
CA VAL A 268 -28.61 1.63 -15.17
C VAL A 268 -28.76 0.53 -16.21
N THR A 269 -28.67 -0.75 -15.80
CA THR A 269 -28.93 -1.89 -16.71
C THR A 269 -30.41 -2.09 -17.04
N GLY A 270 -31.32 -1.43 -16.30
CA GLY A 270 -32.76 -1.54 -16.46
C GLY A 270 -33.40 -2.72 -15.72
N ASP A 271 -32.63 -3.49 -14.94
CA ASP A 271 -33.17 -4.58 -14.10
C ASP A 271 -33.73 -4.03 -12.78
N CYS A 272 -34.89 -3.38 -12.89
CA CYS A 272 -35.61 -2.83 -11.75
C CYS A 272 -36.03 -3.89 -10.73
N ALA A 273 -36.31 -5.13 -11.17
CA ALA A 273 -36.76 -6.19 -10.28
C ALA A 273 -35.69 -6.53 -9.23
N THR A 274 -34.44 -6.69 -9.69
CA THR A 274 -33.31 -6.93 -8.78
C THR A 274 -32.98 -5.71 -7.93
N ALA A 275 -33.00 -4.50 -8.51
CA ALA A 275 -32.79 -3.25 -7.75
C ALA A 275 -33.79 -3.11 -6.59
N HIS A 276 -35.08 -3.34 -6.84
CA HIS A 276 -36.12 -3.27 -5.81
C HIS A 276 -35.92 -4.31 -4.73
N LYS A 277 -35.58 -5.55 -5.11
CA LYS A 277 -35.29 -6.61 -4.14
C LYS A 277 -34.13 -6.25 -3.21
N ILE A 278 -33.06 -5.66 -3.75
CA ILE A 278 -31.91 -5.22 -2.94
C ILE A 278 -32.33 -4.12 -1.95
N ILE A 279 -33.08 -3.11 -2.41
CA ILE A 279 -33.57 -2.04 -1.54
C ILE A 279 -34.48 -2.61 -0.44
N GLU A 280 -35.46 -3.44 -0.81
CA GLU A 280 -36.44 -4.02 0.12
C GLU A 280 -35.78 -4.88 1.23
N GLN A 281 -34.69 -5.57 0.91
CA GLN A 281 -33.91 -6.37 1.85
C GLN A 281 -33.03 -5.54 2.78
N ASN A 282 -32.56 -4.36 2.34
CA ASN A 282 -31.56 -3.58 3.05
C ASN A 282 -32.13 -2.41 3.85
N VAL A 283 -33.18 -1.75 3.36
CA VAL A 283 -33.70 -0.49 3.94
C VAL A 283 -34.21 -0.64 5.37
N GLN A 284 -34.72 -1.81 5.74
CA GLN A 284 -35.19 -2.09 7.10
C GLN A 284 -34.06 -2.39 8.09
N THR A 285 -32.88 -2.78 7.58
CA THR A 285 -31.69 -3.02 8.40
C THR A 285 -31.01 -1.70 8.75
N ASP A 286 -30.91 -0.82 7.77
CA ASP A 286 -30.36 0.52 7.89
C ASP A 286 -31.19 1.45 7.00
N TRP A 287 -31.81 2.47 7.62
CA TRP A 287 -32.69 3.45 6.98
C TRP A 287 -31.90 4.45 6.13
N ASN A 288 -31.07 3.92 5.23
CA ASN A 288 -30.15 4.69 4.42
C ASN A 288 -30.94 5.58 3.44
N PRO A 289 -30.77 6.92 3.50
CA PRO A 289 -31.58 7.85 2.71
C PRO A 289 -31.34 7.71 1.20
N GLU A 290 -30.15 7.26 0.79
CA GLU A 290 -29.79 7.06 -0.61
C GLU A 290 -30.52 5.85 -1.19
N LEU A 291 -30.62 4.73 -0.45
CA LEU A 291 -31.44 3.57 -0.86
C LEU A 291 -32.92 3.94 -1.00
N ILE A 292 -33.45 4.72 -0.05
CA ILE A 292 -34.83 5.18 -0.08
C ILE A 292 -35.09 6.01 -1.34
N ALA A 293 -34.21 6.97 -1.64
CA ALA A 293 -34.33 7.82 -2.82
C ALA A 293 -34.31 7.01 -4.14
N LEU A 294 -33.39 6.04 -4.26
CA LEU A 294 -33.25 5.16 -5.42
C LEU A 294 -34.50 4.32 -5.70
N TYR A 295 -35.33 4.06 -4.69
CA TYR A 295 -36.55 3.25 -4.86
C TYR A 295 -37.54 3.88 -5.84
N SER A 296 -37.54 5.22 -5.96
CA SER A 296 -38.38 5.96 -6.92
C SER A 296 -37.75 6.17 -8.29
N GLU A 297 -36.49 5.75 -8.51
CA GLU A 297 -35.78 5.97 -9.78
C GLU A 297 -36.01 4.84 -10.80
N CYS A 298 -36.38 3.64 -10.36
CA CYS A 298 -36.67 2.51 -11.26
C CYS A 298 -38.18 2.24 -11.33
N LEU A 299 -38.82 2.76 -12.38
CA LEU A 299 -40.29 2.75 -12.52
C LEU A 299 -40.80 1.70 -13.53
N ASN A 300 -39.92 0.92 -14.16
CA ASN A 300 -40.27 -0.06 -15.20
C ASN A 300 -40.72 -1.44 -14.65
N TYR A 301 -41.14 -1.51 -13.38
CA TYR A 301 -41.59 -2.74 -12.70
C TYR A 301 -42.94 -2.50 -11.98
N HIS A 302 -43.37 -3.40 -11.09
CA HIS A 302 -44.62 -3.28 -10.33
C HIS A 302 -44.62 -2.11 -9.34
N VAL A 303 -44.82 -0.88 -9.83
CA VAL A 303 -44.81 0.36 -9.01
C VAL A 303 -45.87 0.34 -7.90
N ASN A 304 -47.04 -0.26 -8.15
CA ASN A 304 -48.07 -0.40 -7.10
C ASN A 304 -47.57 -1.21 -5.89
N ARG A 305 -46.82 -2.30 -6.14
CA ARG A 305 -46.17 -3.06 -5.06
C ARG A 305 -45.13 -2.21 -4.33
N GLN A 306 -44.38 -1.37 -5.06
CA GLN A 306 -43.43 -0.46 -4.41
C GLN A 306 -44.11 0.52 -3.46
N ILE A 307 -45.27 1.07 -3.86
CA ILE A 307 -46.06 1.94 -3.00
C ILE A 307 -46.50 1.19 -1.75
N GLU A 308 -47.05 -0.02 -1.88
CA GLU A 308 -47.46 -0.84 -0.73
C GLU A 308 -46.28 -1.14 0.22
N CYS A 309 -45.12 -1.52 -0.31
CA CYS A 309 -43.91 -1.76 0.47
C CYS A 309 -43.43 -0.50 1.20
N ALA A 310 -43.37 0.65 0.51
CA ALA A 310 -42.95 1.91 1.10
C ALA A 310 -43.98 2.46 2.12
N GLU A 311 -45.29 2.22 1.93
CA GLU A 311 -46.32 2.54 2.92
C GLU A 311 -46.15 1.70 4.20
N VAL A 312 -45.71 0.44 4.09
CA VAL A 312 -45.33 -0.38 5.26
C VAL A 312 -44.12 0.21 5.97
N TRP A 313 -43.09 0.64 5.23
CA TRP A 313 -41.92 1.30 5.81
C TRP A 313 -42.27 2.61 6.53
N LEU A 314 -43.22 3.37 5.99
CA LEU A 314 -43.66 4.63 6.58
C LEU A 314 -44.29 4.43 7.96
N LYS A 315 -44.91 3.28 8.24
CA LYS A 315 -45.42 2.96 9.59
C LYS A 315 -44.29 2.88 10.61
N ALA A 316 -43.11 2.42 10.21
CA ALA A 316 -41.92 2.35 11.07
C ALA A 316 -41.17 3.70 11.14
N GLN A 317 -41.22 4.50 10.08
CA GLN A 317 -40.57 5.82 9.99
C GLN A 317 -41.55 6.92 9.52
N PRO A 318 -42.53 7.34 10.34
CA PRO A 318 -43.61 8.23 9.90
C PRO A 318 -43.16 9.63 9.47
N ASN A 319 -42.07 10.12 10.07
CA ASN A 319 -41.52 11.46 9.84
C ASN A 319 -40.23 11.42 9.01
N ASN A 320 -40.04 10.41 8.15
CA ASN A 320 -38.89 10.37 7.24
C ASN A 320 -39.23 11.12 5.94
N ALA A 321 -38.68 12.33 5.79
CA ALA A 321 -38.92 13.18 4.63
C ALA A 321 -38.54 12.49 3.31
N GLY A 322 -37.39 11.79 3.26
CA GLY A 322 -36.95 11.07 2.07
C GLY A 322 -37.92 9.96 1.65
N LEU A 323 -38.49 9.25 2.61
CA LEU A 323 -39.49 8.20 2.36
C LEU A 323 -40.82 8.77 1.87
N LEU A 324 -41.29 9.85 2.49
CA LEU A 324 -42.49 10.58 2.06
C LEU A 324 -42.33 11.13 0.63
N LEU A 325 -41.17 11.71 0.32
CA LEU A 325 -40.84 12.18 -1.03
C LEU A 325 -40.86 11.02 -2.05
N THR A 326 -40.27 9.88 -1.69
CA THR A 326 -40.23 8.68 -2.53
C THR A 326 -41.64 8.16 -2.81
N LEU A 327 -42.50 8.05 -1.78
CA LEU A 327 -43.91 7.70 -1.92
C LEU A 327 -44.67 8.69 -2.81
N GLY A 328 -44.43 9.99 -2.63
CA GLY A 328 -45.01 11.05 -3.46
C GLY A 328 -44.65 10.90 -4.94
N LYS A 329 -43.38 10.62 -5.25
CA LYS A 329 -42.91 10.35 -6.62
C LYS A 329 -43.56 9.11 -7.23
N LEU A 330 -43.61 7.99 -6.48
CA LEU A 330 -44.25 6.75 -6.92
C LEU A 330 -45.75 6.95 -7.18
N CYS A 331 -46.46 7.63 -6.29
CA CYS A 331 -47.89 7.94 -6.45
C CYS A 331 -48.14 8.87 -7.65
N THR A 332 -47.23 9.82 -7.90
CA THR A 332 -47.28 10.71 -9.08
C THR A 332 -47.08 9.95 -10.39
N HIS A 333 -46.32 8.86 -10.37
CA HIS A 333 -46.15 7.97 -11.51
C HIS A 333 -47.41 7.13 -11.77
N CYS A 334 -48.03 6.57 -10.73
CA CYS A 334 -49.28 5.81 -10.83
C CYS A 334 -50.56 6.67 -10.92
N GLU A 335 -50.44 7.98 -11.12
CA GLU A 335 -51.56 8.92 -11.24
C GLU A 335 -52.49 8.96 -9.99
N LEU A 336 -51.98 8.60 -8.82
CA LEU A 336 -52.67 8.65 -7.54
C LEU A 336 -52.57 10.07 -6.94
N TRP A 337 -53.13 11.06 -7.62
CA TRP A 337 -52.88 12.48 -7.39
C TRP A 337 -53.09 12.95 -5.95
N GLY A 338 -54.20 12.56 -5.32
CA GLY A 338 -54.50 12.97 -3.94
C GLY A 338 -53.50 12.41 -2.92
N LYS A 339 -53.09 11.15 -3.08
CA LYS A 339 -52.04 10.54 -2.25
C LYS A 339 -50.69 11.20 -2.51
N ALA A 340 -50.35 11.42 -3.79
CA ALA A 340 -49.11 12.07 -4.18
C ALA A 340 -48.98 13.46 -3.54
N GLN A 341 -50.02 14.29 -3.62
CA GLN A 341 -50.03 15.62 -3.02
C GLN A 341 -49.83 15.54 -1.51
N ASN A 342 -50.60 14.69 -0.82
CA ASN A 342 -50.49 14.52 0.63
C ASN A 342 -49.08 14.10 1.08
N TYR A 343 -48.46 13.13 0.39
CA TYR A 343 -47.11 12.67 0.74
C TYR A 343 -46.05 13.74 0.48
N LEU A 344 -46.14 14.48 -0.63
CA LEU A 344 -45.18 15.54 -0.96
C LEU A 344 -45.30 16.74 0.01
N GLU A 345 -46.52 17.16 0.35
CA GLU A 345 -46.75 18.22 1.34
C GLU A 345 -46.31 17.78 2.74
N ALA A 346 -46.54 16.52 3.11
CA ALA A 346 -46.03 15.95 4.36
C ALA A 346 -44.50 15.93 4.39
N SER A 347 -43.84 15.52 3.29
CA SER A 347 -42.38 15.57 3.16
C SER A 347 -41.84 16.98 3.38
N LEU A 348 -42.46 17.99 2.75
CA LEU A 348 -42.07 19.40 2.91
C LEU A 348 -42.33 19.94 4.31
N SER A 349 -43.36 19.45 4.98
CA SER A 349 -43.67 19.83 6.37
C SER A 349 -42.63 19.28 7.36
N VAL A 350 -42.04 18.12 7.06
CA VAL A 350 -40.93 17.55 7.84
C VAL A 350 -39.62 18.25 7.53
N GLU A 351 -39.22 18.28 6.25
CA GLU A 351 -37.98 18.89 5.79
C GLU A 351 -38.18 19.54 4.41
N PRO A 352 -38.18 20.89 4.35
CA PRO A 352 -38.21 21.61 3.08
C PRO A 352 -36.92 21.39 2.28
N THR A 353 -36.99 20.59 1.22
CA THR A 353 -35.85 20.33 0.31
C THR A 353 -36.16 20.81 -1.10
N PRO A 354 -35.16 21.26 -1.88
CA PRO A 354 -35.37 21.65 -3.27
C PRO A 354 -36.02 20.55 -4.11
N ILE A 355 -35.62 19.29 -3.89
CA ILE A 355 -36.10 18.12 -4.62
C ILE A 355 -37.59 17.86 -4.32
N ALA A 356 -38.02 18.04 -3.07
CA ALA A 356 -39.43 17.88 -2.70
C ALA A 356 -40.32 18.99 -3.28
N HIS A 357 -39.86 20.25 -3.27
CA HIS A 357 -40.55 21.34 -3.94
C HIS A 357 -40.66 21.11 -5.45
N PHE A 358 -39.57 20.65 -6.08
CA PHE A 358 -39.57 20.31 -7.50
C PHE A 358 -40.56 19.18 -7.83
N ALA A 359 -40.62 18.12 -7.02
CA ALA A 359 -41.57 17.03 -7.21
C ALA A 359 -43.03 17.50 -7.06
N LEU A 360 -43.33 18.38 -6.09
CA LEU A 360 -44.66 18.96 -5.92
C LEU A 360 -45.03 19.91 -7.07
N ALA A 361 -44.06 20.64 -7.61
CA ALA A 361 -44.26 21.47 -8.80
C ALA A 361 -44.64 20.62 -10.02
N GLN A 362 -43.90 19.52 -10.28
CA GLN A 362 -44.22 18.58 -11.35
C GLN A 362 -45.61 17.95 -11.20
N LEU A 363 -46.03 17.64 -9.97
CA LEU A 363 -47.39 17.17 -9.70
C LEU A 363 -48.43 18.25 -10.04
N ASN A 364 -48.20 19.51 -9.65
CA ASN A 364 -49.12 20.61 -9.94
C ASN A 364 -49.22 20.91 -11.45
N GLU A 365 -48.13 20.75 -12.22
CA GLU A 365 -48.19 20.85 -13.68
C GLU A 365 -49.11 19.79 -14.29
N LYS A 366 -48.97 18.52 -13.86
CA LYS A 366 -49.84 17.44 -14.31
C LYS A 366 -51.32 17.67 -13.95
N LEU A 367 -51.59 18.41 -12.87
CA LEU A 367 -52.93 18.81 -12.44
C LEU A 367 -53.46 20.10 -13.12
N GLY A 368 -52.68 20.73 -14.01
CA GLY A 368 -53.05 21.99 -14.66
C GLY A 368 -52.98 23.23 -13.75
N LYS A 369 -52.39 23.11 -12.55
CA LYS A 369 -52.27 24.18 -11.55
C LYS A 369 -50.97 24.97 -11.75
N HIS A 370 -50.84 25.64 -12.89
CA HIS A 370 -49.58 26.26 -13.32
C HIS A 370 -49.05 27.35 -12.36
N GLU A 371 -49.92 28.17 -11.76
CA GLU A 371 -49.50 29.20 -10.79
C GLU A 371 -48.86 28.58 -9.54
N LEU A 372 -49.48 27.52 -9.02
CA LEU A 372 -48.94 26.78 -7.87
C LEU A 372 -47.66 26.04 -8.24
N ALA A 373 -47.56 25.48 -9.44
CA ALA A 373 -46.31 24.87 -9.91
C ALA A 373 -45.16 25.89 -9.94
N MET A 374 -45.40 27.08 -10.49
CA MET A 374 -44.40 28.16 -10.58
C MET A 374 -43.92 28.62 -9.20
N ASP A 375 -44.83 28.79 -8.23
CA ASP A 375 -44.47 29.11 -6.84
C ASP A 375 -43.55 28.05 -6.22
N GLN A 376 -43.85 26.77 -6.43
CA GLN A 376 -43.04 25.66 -5.92
C GLN A 376 -41.67 25.59 -6.62
N TYR A 377 -41.59 25.85 -7.93
CA TYR A 377 -40.29 25.95 -8.63
C TYR A 377 -39.43 27.10 -8.11
N ASN A 378 -40.03 28.28 -7.86
CA ASN A 378 -39.31 29.42 -7.28
C ASN A 378 -38.75 29.10 -5.89
N LYS A 379 -39.54 28.43 -5.04
CA LYS A 379 -39.09 27.96 -3.71
C LYS A 379 -37.95 26.96 -3.82
N ALA A 380 -38.04 26.00 -4.75
CA ALA A 380 -36.94 25.06 -5.00
C ALA A 380 -35.65 25.79 -5.38
N LEU A 381 -35.73 26.74 -6.31
CA LEU A 381 -34.59 27.53 -6.76
C LEU A 381 -33.98 28.38 -5.64
N GLU A 382 -34.81 29.05 -4.84
CA GLU A 382 -34.36 29.87 -3.71
C GLU A 382 -33.58 29.03 -2.69
N LEU A 383 -34.07 27.82 -2.36
CA LEU A 383 -33.39 26.90 -1.46
C LEU A 383 -32.05 26.40 -2.03
N THR A 384 -32.00 26.05 -3.32
CA THR A 384 -30.74 25.63 -3.97
C THR A 384 -29.72 26.77 -3.98
N LEU A 385 -30.13 28.01 -4.24
CA LEU A 385 -29.24 29.18 -4.21
C LEU A 385 -28.71 29.45 -2.80
N LYS A 386 -29.55 29.33 -1.76
CA LYS A 386 -29.14 29.46 -0.36
C LYS A 386 -28.13 28.38 0.05
N GLN A 387 -28.34 27.14 -0.38
CA GLN A 387 -27.42 26.03 -0.10
C GLN A 387 -26.04 26.24 -0.75
N ASN A 388 -26.01 26.71 -2.01
CA ASN A 388 -24.76 27.01 -2.72
C ASN A 388 -24.06 28.27 -2.21
N GLY A 389 -24.80 29.26 -1.70
CA GLY A 389 -24.26 30.49 -1.12
C GLY A 389 -23.57 30.29 0.23
N SER A 390 -24.04 29.33 1.04
CA SER A 390 -23.45 29.00 2.36
C SER A 390 -22.25 28.04 2.29
N SER A 391 -21.88 27.55 1.10
CA SER A 391 -20.73 26.66 0.87
C SER A 391 -19.49 27.39 0.32
N LYS A 392 -19.53 28.73 0.27
CA LYS A 392 -18.37 29.61 0.06
C LYS A 392 -18.02 30.30 1.38
#